data_AF-A0A3B8WIU2-F1
#
_entry.id   AF-A0A3B8WIU2-F1
#
_cell.length_a   1.000
_cell.length_b   1.000
_cell.length_c   1.000
_cell.angle_alpha   90.00
_cell.angle_beta   90.00
_cell.angle_gamma   90.00
#
_symmetry.space_group_name_H-M   'P 1'
#
loop_
_entity.id
_entity.type
_entity.pdbx_description
1 polymer ?
#
loop_
_entity_poly.entity_id
_entity_poly.type
_entity_poly.pdbx_seq_one_letter_code
_entity_poly.pdbx_strand_id
1 'polypeptide(L)'
;EMEPAEFRELYGRIDKFFAGLTTDSDSLYQNLSEILLAQDFQDLTGQVIQKVTALVKEVEDNLLGLVVMASHVDQLTGTVHQIEEKEESAEKGVGPQIKADEREDVVSGQDDVDDLLSSLGF
;
A
#
# COMPACT_ATOMS: atom_id res chain seq x y z
N GLU A 1 26.36 11.46 -51.01
CA GLU A 1 27.26 11.39 -49.84
C GLU A 1 26.99 12.57 -48.95
N MET A 2 27.14 12.41 -47.63
CA MET A 2 27.11 13.56 -46.72
C MET A 2 28.42 14.32 -46.83
N GLU A 3 28.35 15.65 -46.85
CA GLU A 3 29.55 16.48 -46.86
C GLU A 3 30.26 16.39 -45.49
N PRO A 4 31.61 16.45 -45.44
CA PRO A 4 32.37 16.33 -44.20
C PRO A 4 31.97 17.36 -43.11
N ALA A 5 31.44 18.52 -43.51
CA ALA A 5 30.94 19.54 -42.60
C ALA A 5 29.63 19.09 -41.91
N GLU A 6 28.69 18.54 -42.67
CA GLU A 6 27.40 18.03 -42.17
C GLU A 6 27.62 16.84 -41.22
N PHE A 7 28.60 15.98 -41.51
CA PHE A 7 28.96 14.87 -40.63
C PHE A 7 29.49 15.35 -39.27
N ARG A 8 30.34 16.39 -39.24
CA ARG A 8 30.86 16.94 -37.97
C ARG A 8 29.76 17.61 -37.15
N GLU A 9 28.83 18.29 -37.80
CA GLU A 9 27.67 18.87 -37.12
C GLU A 9 26.78 17.79 -36.51
N LEU A 10 26.47 16.74 -37.27
CA LEU A 10 25.69 15.60 -36.79
C LEU A 10 26.39 14.89 -35.62
N TYR A 11 27.70 14.65 -35.73
CA TYR A 11 28.49 14.07 -34.64
C TYR A 11 28.39 14.91 -33.35
N GLY A 12 28.56 16.24 -33.45
CA GLY A 12 28.43 17.13 -32.30
C GLY A 12 27.01 17.17 -31.71
N ARG A 13 25.97 16.98 -32.53
CA ARG A 13 24.59 16.86 -32.05
C ARG A 13 24.33 15.54 -31.35
N ILE A 14 24.85 14.44 -31.89
CA ILE A 14 24.72 13.09 -31.31
C ILE A 14 25.46 13.02 -29.96
N ASP A 15 26.67 13.58 -29.88
CA ASP A 15 27.46 13.63 -28.66
C ASP A 15 26.72 14.38 -27.53
N LYS A 16 26.17 15.56 -27.85
CA LYS A 16 25.32 16.32 -26.92
C LYS A 16 24.05 15.57 -26.53
N PHE A 17 23.44 14.86 -27.48
CA PHE A 17 22.24 14.05 -27.22
C PHE A 17 22.55 12.91 -26.24
N PHE A 18 23.66 12.19 -26.42
CA PHE A 18 24.06 11.13 -25.49
C PHE A 18 24.39 11.68 -24.10
N ALA A 19 25.10 12.81 -24.01
CA ALA A 19 25.36 13.46 -22.72
C ALA A 19 24.06 13.86 -21.98
N GLY A 20 23.09 14.39 -22.72
CA GLY A 20 21.76 14.69 -22.19
C GLY A 20 21.04 13.42 -21.73
N LEU A 21 21.02 12.39 -22.56
CA LEU A 21 20.36 11.12 -22.26
C LEU A 21 20.91 10.45 -21.00
N THR A 22 22.23 10.47 -20.79
CA THR A 22 22.84 9.95 -19.55
C THR A 22 22.35 10.73 -18.33
N THR A 23 22.36 12.07 -18.41
CA THR A 23 21.90 12.93 -17.31
C THR A 23 20.41 12.71 -16.99
N ASP A 24 19.59 12.60 -18.02
CA ASP A 24 18.15 12.36 -17.87
C ASP A 24 17.88 10.96 -17.29
N SER A 25 18.64 9.95 -17.73
CA SER A 25 18.52 8.58 -17.22
C SER A 25 18.87 8.50 -15.73
N ASP A 26 19.95 9.17 -15.31
CA ASP A 26 20.34 9.24 -13.89
C ASP A 26 19.27 9.95 -13.07
N SER A 27 18.70 11.04 -13.59
CA SER A 27 17.61 11.77 -12.93
C SER A 27 16.35 10.93 -12.81
N LEU A 28 15.97 10.18 -13.85
CA LEU A 28 14.84 9.26 -13.80
C LEU A 28 15.05 8.14 -12.79
N TYR A 29 16.26 7.56 -12.74
CA TYR A 29 16.60 6.53 -11.78
C TYR A 29 16.47 7.06 -10.34
N GLN A 30 17.00 8.26 -10.06
CA GLN A 30 16.87 8.89 -8.74
C GLN A 30 15.42 9.11 -8.35
N ASN A 31 14.60 9.67 -9.25
CA ASN A 31 13.18 9.90 -8.99
C ASN A 31 12.42 8.59 -8.73
N LEU A 32 12.65 7.54 -9.53
CA LEU A 32 12.02 6.23 -9.29
C LEU A 32 12.48 5.63 -7.95
N SER A 33 13.76 5.77 -7.60
CA SER A 33 14.29 5.31 -6.32
C SER A 33 13.65 6.05 -5.14
N GLU A 34 13.46 7.36 -5.25
CA GLU A 34 12.75 8.16 -4.24
C GLU A 34 11.28 7.74 -4.12
N ILE A 35 10.61 7.48 -5.25
CA ILE A 35 9.23 6.97 -5.26
C ILE A 35 9.14 5.62 -4.55
N LEU A 36 10.06 4.70 -4.85
CA LEU A 36 10.10 3.38 -4.21
C LEU A 36 10.35 3.48 -2.70
N LEU A 37 11.30 4.33 -2.28
CA LEU A 37 11.58 4.56 -0.86
C LEU A 37 10.38 5.21 -0.14
N ALA A 38 9.66 6.12 -0.80
CA ALA A 38 8.48 6.77 -0.24
C ALA A 38 7.26 5.82 -0.17
N GLN A 39 7.24 4.74 -0.96
CA GLN A 39 6.13 3.81 -1.02
C GLN A 39 5.97 2.99 0.27
N ASP A 40 7.04 2.75 1.03
CA ASP A 40 7.01 1.99 2.28
C ASP A 40 6.04 2.60 3.31
N PHE A 41 5.95 3.93 3.37
CA PHE A 41 4.99 4.62 4.26
C PHE A 41 3.54 4.41 3.85
N GLN A 42 3.26 4.27 2.54
CA GLN A 42 1.92 4.05 2.03
C GLN A 42 1.45 2.62 2.32
N ASP A 43 2.32 1.61 2.19
CA ASP A 43 1.98 0.23 2.53
C ASP A 43 1.70 0.08 4.04
N LEU A 44 2.57 0.64 4.88
CA LEU A 44 2.38 0.63 6.33
C LEU A 44 1.08 1.34 6.74
N THR A 45 0.75 2.47 6.11
CA THR A 45 -0.51 3.20 6.37
C THR A 45 -1.73 2.37 5.94
N GLY A 46 -1.65 1.68 4.80
CA GLY A 46 -2.71 0.78 4.34
C GLY A 46 -3.00 -0.35 5.33
N GLN A 47 -1.95 -1.00 5.85
CA GLN A 47 -2.09 -2.06 6.85
C GLN A 47 -2.70 -1.54 8.16
N VAL A 48 -2.29 -0.36 8.63
CA VAL A 48 -2.86 0.26 9.83
C VAL A 48 -4.35 0.56 9.63
N ILE A 49 -4.74 1.14 8.50
CA ILE A 49 -6.16 1.39 8.18
C ILE A 49 -6.97 0.10 8.16
N GLN A 50 -6.41 -0.99 7.61
CA GLN A 50 -7.08 -2.29 7.57
C GLN A 50 -7.31 -2.85 8.97
N LYS A 51 -6.30 -2.82 9.84
CA LYS A 51 -6.42 -3.26 11.24
C LYS A 51 -7.41 -2.42 12.04
N VAL A 52 -7.40 -1.09 11.85
CA VAL A 52 -8.35 -0.18 12.48
C VAL A 52 -9.78 -0.47 12.01
N THR A 53 -9.99 -0.67 10.71
CA THR A 53 -11.31 -1.00 10.15
C THR A 53 -11.85 -2.32 10.71
N ALA A 54 -11.00 -3.34 10.82
CA ALA A 54 -11.36 -4.62 11.41
C ALA A 54 -11.77 -4.47 12.89
N LEU A 55 -11.00 -3.69 13.66
CA LEU A 55 -11.31 -3.44 15.07
C LEU A 55 -12.62 -2.67 15.25
N VAL A 56 -12.89 -1.67 14.39
CA VAL A 56 -14.16 -0.93 14.41
C VAL A 56 -15.34 -1.87 14.13
N LYS A 57 -15.19 -2.79 13.17
CA LYS A 57 -16.23 -3.79 12.86
C LYS A 57 -16.47 -4.74 14.03
N GLU A 58 -15.43 -5.20 14.70
CA GLU A 58 -15.57 -6.05 15.90
C GLU A 58 -16.31 -5.32 17.03
N VAL A 59 -16.02 -4.03 17.23
CA VAL A 59 -16.75 -3.20 18.21
C VAL A 59 -18.21 -3.04 17.80
N GLU A 60 -18.49 -2.81 16.52
CA GLU A 60 -19.85 -2.73 15.98
C GLU A 60 -20.63 -4.02 16.22
N ASP A 61 -20.06 -5.19 15.91
CA ASP A 61 -20.68 -6.50 16.10
C ASP A 61 -21.01 -6.77 17.58
N ASN A 62 -20.10 -6.42 18.48
CA ASN A 62 -20.31 -6.55 19.92
C ASN A 62 -21.43 -5.63 20.43
N LEU A 63 -21.50 -4.39 19.92
CA LEU A 63 -22.57 -3.46 20.26
C LEU A 63 -23.92 -3.92 19.72
N LEU A 64 -23.97 -4.43 18.48
CA LEU A 64 -25.17 -5.06 17.93
C LEU A 64 -25.62 -6.25 18.79
N GLY A 65 -24.70 -7.12 19.19
CA GLY A 65 -24.99 -8.25 20.08
C GLY A 65 -25.60 -7.80 21.41
N LEU A 66 -25.07 -6.73 22.02
CA LEU A 66 -25.59 -6.19 23.27
C LEU A 66 -26.99 -5.57 23.11
N VAL A 67 -27.24 -4.86 22.01
CA VAL A 67 -28.56 -4.32 21.66
C VAL A 67 -29.57 -5.43 21.41
N VAL A 68 -29.18 -6.50 20.72
CA VAL A 68 -30.03 -7.68 20.48
C VAL A 68 -30.37 -8.38 21.79
N MET A 69 -29.38 -8.60 22.67
CA MET A 69 -29.63 -9.19 23.99
C MET A 69 -30.57 -8.32 24.83
N ALA A 70 -30.39 -7.00 24.83
CA ALA A 70 -31.30 -6.08 25.50
C ALA A 70 -32.71 -6.10 24.90
N SER A 71 -32.83 -6.16 23.57
CA SER A 71 -34.12 -6.33 22.87
C SER A 71 -34.79 -7.66 23.20
N HIS A 72 -34.03 -8.74 23.37
CA HIS A 72 -34.60 -10.04 23.78
C HIS A 72 -35.09 -10.04 25.23
N VAL A 73 -34.38 -9.35 26.13
CA VAL A 73 -34.87 -9.06 27.48
C VAL A 73 -36.13 -8.19 27.43
N ASP A 74 -36.18 -7.21 26.52
CA ASP A 74 -37.34 -6.33 26.35
C ASP A 74 -38.54 -7.07 25.72
N GLN A 75 -38.30 -8.06 24.85
CA GLN A 75 -39.31 -8.98 24.30
C GLN A 75 -39.87 -9.92 25.36
N LEU A 76 -39.03 -10.39 26.30
CA LEU A 76 -39.48 -11.10 27.51
C LEU A 76 -40.32 -10.20 28.43
N THR A 77 -40.14 -8.87 28.37
CA THR A 77 -40.95 -7.87 29.09
C THR A 77 -42.06 -7.20 28.26
N GLY A 78 -42.21 -7.54 26.97
CA GLY A 78 -43.36 -7.16 26.13
C GLY A 78 -43.20 -5.96 25.19
N THR A 79 -41.99 -5.47 24.90
CA THR A 79 -41.77 -4.31 24.00
C THR A 79 -40.93 -4.73 22.79
N VAL A 80 -41.48 -4.64 21.56
CA VAL A 80 -40.82 -5.10 20.32
C VAL A 80 -40.37 -3.91 19.47
N HIS A 81 -39.07 -3.84 19.16
CA HIS A 81 -38.54 -3.05 18.05
C HIS A 81 -37.72 -3.95 17.11
N GLN A 82 -38.12 -4.00 15.83
CA GLN A 82 -37.35 -4.64 14.75
C GLN A 82 -36.29 -3.65 14.27
N ILE A 83 -35.04 -4.07 14.27
CA ILE A 83 -33.92 -3.34 13.67
C ILE A 83 -33.54 -4.11 12.40
N GLU A 84 -33.72 -3.48 11.23
CA GLU A 84 -33.33 -4.05 9.94
C GLU A 84 -31.81 -3.89 9.75
N GLU A 85 -31.13 -5.01 9.46
CA GLU A 85 -29.71 -5.02 9.07
C GLU A 85 -29.55 -4.35 7.71
N LYS A 86 -28.68 -3.34 7.65
CA LYS A 86 -28.29 -2.70 6.39
C LYS A 86 -26.79 -2.90 6.19
N GLU A 87 -26.44 -3.94 5.44
CA GLU A 87 -25.07 -4.15 4.98
C GLU A 87 -24.74 -3.12 3.90
N GLU A 88 -24.03 -2.05 4.25
CA GLU A 88 -23.33 -1.22 3.27
C GLU A 88 -21.85 -1.65 3.24
N SER A 89 -21.52 -2.41 2.18
CA SER A 89 -20.17 -2.83 1.81
C SER A 89 -19.24 -1.61 1.75
N ALA A 90 -18.43 -1.41 2.79
CA ALA A 90 -17.39 -0.39 2.86
C ALA A 90 -16.35 -0.62 1.75
N GLU A 91 -16.61 0.05 0.65
CA GLU A 91 -15.70 0.66 -0.32
C GLU A 91 -14.37 -0.06 -0.58
N LYS A 92 -14.38 -0.74 -1.72
CA LYS A 92 -13.19 -1.17 -2.47
C LYS A 92 -12.23 -0.01 -2.71
N GLY A 93 -11.02 -0.17 -2.17
CA GLY A 93 -9.79 0.22 -2.84
C GLY A 93 -8.78 0.97 -1.97
N VAL A 94 -7.72 0.29 -1.52
CA VAL A 94 -6.44 0.91 -1.20
C VAL A 94 -5.35 0.18 -1.97
N GLY A 95 -4.86 0.78 -3.05
CA GLY A 95 -3.80 0.21 -3.89
C GLY A 95 -2.40 0.72 -3.53
N PRO A 96 -1.34 0.21 -4.19
CA PRO A 96 -1.27 -1.05 -4.94
C PRO A 96 -0.46 -2.10 -4.16
N GLN A 97 -1.16 -3.13 -3.67
CA GLN A 97 -0.56 -4.37 -3.18
C GLN A 97 0.11 -5.13 -4.33
N ILE A 98 1.42 -5.36 -4.25
CA ILE A 98 2.22 -5.86 -5.38
C ILE A 98 2.18 -7.39 -5.54
N LYS A 99 1.72 -8.15 -4.51
CA LYS A 99 1.33 -9.59 -4.46
C LYS A 99 1.42 -10.02 -2.98
N ALA A 100 0.39 -10.10 -2.14
CA ALA A 100 -0.90 -10.81 -2.18
C ALA A 100 -0.86 -12.35 -2.14
N ASP A 101 0.22 -13.02 -2.53
CA ASP A 101 0.10 -14.44 -2.92
C ASP A 101 0.17 -15.47 -1.76
N GLU A 102 0.48 -15.09 -0.51
CA GLU A 102 0.64 -16.07 0.61
C GLU A 102 -0.24 -15.86 1.87
N ARG A 103 -1.12 -14.84 1.93
CA ARG A 103 -1.99 -14.49 3.10
C ARG A 103 -1.21 -14.10 4.38
N GLU A 104 -1.77 -13.78 5.54
CA GLU A 104 -3.05 -13.25 6.06
C GLU A 104 -2.51 -12.34 7.21
N ASP A 105 -2.53 -11.01 7.07
CA ASP A 105 -2.07 -10.04 8.11
C ASP A 105 -0.55 -9.67 8.14
N VAL A 106 0.02 -9.42 6.95
CA VAL A 106 1.45 -9.17 6.64
C VAL A 106 2.20 -8.30 7.67
N VAL A 107 3.16 -8.92 8.37
CA VAL A 107 4.33 -8.29 8.99
C VAL A 107 5.54 -9.11 8.55
N SER A 108 6.41 -8.52 7.73
CA SER A 108 7.78 -8.97 7.54
C SER A 108 8.67 -7.74 7.49
N GLY A 109 8.93 -7.17 8.66
CA GLY A 109 9.89 -6.09 8.81
C GLY A 109 11.30 -6.60 8.55
N GLN A 110 12.15 -5.70 8.10
CA GLN A 110 13.60 -5.84 7.93
C GLN A 110 14.34 -6.41 9.17
N ASP A 111 13.67 -6.47 10.32
CA ASP A 111 14.15 -7.02 11.59
C ASP A 111 14.61 -8.49 11.49
N ASP A 112 13.91 -9.33 10.72
CA ASP A 112 14.30 -10.75 10.57
C ASP A 112 15.59 -10.95 9.75
N VAL A 113 15.92 -9.97 8.90
CA VAL A 113 17.13 -10.01 8.07
C VAL A 113 18.36 -9.61 8.90
N ASP A 114 18.22 -8.60 9.77
CA ASP A 114 19.29 -8.16 10.67
C ASP A 114 19.59 -9.20 11.76
N ASP A 115 18.57 -9.95 12.22
CA ASP A 115 18.74 -11.07 13.15
C ASP A 115 19.49 -12.25 12.50
N LEU A 116 19.22 -12.54 11.23
CA LEU A 116 19.94 -13.57 10.48
C LEU A 116 21.40 -13.20 10.23
N LEU A 117 21.70 -11.92 9.95
CA LEU A 117 23.07 -11.42 9.80
C LEU A 117 23.84 -11.43 11.13
N SER A 118 23.17 -11.08 12.23
CA SER A 118 23.73 -11.15 13.60
C SER A 118 24.08 -12.58 14.01
N SER A 119 23.30 -13.58 13.54
CA SER A 119 23.56 -15.00 13.82
C SER A 119 24.73 -15.61 13.03
N LEU A 120 25.14 -14.97 11.92
CA LEU A 120 26.20 -15.46 11.02
C LEU A 120 27.58 -14.83 11.29
N GLY A 121 27.66 -13.83 12.17
CA GLY A 121 28.92 -13.28 12.67
C GLY A 121 29.60 -12.24 11.77
N PHE A 122 28.83 -11.34 11.14
CA PHE A 122 29.32 -10.07 10.61
C PHE A 122 28.83 -8.91 11.50
#